data_AF-A0A936JVC7-F1
#
_entry.id   AF-A0A936JVC7-F1
#
_cell.length_a   1.000
_cell.length_b   1.000
_cell.length_c   1.000
_cell.angle_alpha   90.00
_cell.angle_beta   90.00
_cell.angle_gamma   90.00
#
_symmetry.space_group_name_H-M   'P 1'
#
loop_
_entity.id
_entity.type
_entity.pdbx_description
1 polymer ?
#
loop_
_entity_poly.entity_id
_entity_poly.type
_entity_poly.pdbx_seq_one_letter_code
_entity_poly.pdbx_strand_id
1 'polypeptide(L)'
;MNQRAIFTSAIITLLAAATPAAHAAGELPQPAASASASSASSVPNVLPELPKLAPITIVEADPGVAQDLDRLLERLTAPDAHTRDAARAGIAEVTPSVVAAVRVRVLEIRASIDRKEAQGLLDDARKAGRKAMKAKEKSAAKPAKKTKRGAKDEGDDDGDWLEFVLATPKPKNDSWRDLVKLLAMERVLTNVGTTPAVRELMQMYSYFGELVRIDIARQVAKLRDRAVPALIEARQHDAKIVQRFAVKQLDLLGRTIPGEAVGVTDPQVLADILRAYGRTRDVDAVRVVLSFCNSDRIQLREAAREAITAIGEPGIWQLRDAYLNQTGNKAPRDFTWDRIARELFGMYDRARLAEVYKLMDEGVAHASAQKWAEATDAFDKVLARSPVFERRKEMVKAYVERARQLEAKDPAAALEVLRKALRLDPKGEGSKKMEADIAYLEGIALIDKGTPDKFPLTKAIEIDPTHERAKRALAELERERVVPKKSFLKRYIAAGGVGFAAIIAMIALVRIKPRKGAKEKVGAPTESSSSAPNPESNSASSRGEGE
;
A
#
# COMPACT_ATOMS: atom_id res chain seq x y z
N MET A 1 -15.25 -14.35 -64.38
CA MET A 1 -14.00 -15.02 -64.81
C MET A 1 -13.32 -15.47 -63.52
N ASN A 2 -13.61 -16.65 -62.94
CA ASN A 2 -13.44 -18.05 -63.40
C ASN A 2 -11.98 -18.51 -63.22
N GLN A 3 -11.64 -19.72 -62.73
CA GLN A 3 -12.40 -20.82 -62.07
C GLN A 3 -12.17 -20.80 -60.52
N ARG A 4 -12.72 -21.62 -59.60
CA ARG A 4 -13.49 -22.90 -59.57
C ARG A 4 -12.73 -24.25 -59.65
N ALA A 5 -12.06 -24.64 -58.55
CA ALA A 5 -11.89 -26.04 -58.09
C ALA A 5 -11.97 -26.03 -56.54
N ILE A 6 -12.74 -26.82 -55.79
CA ILE A 6 -13.34 -28.17 -55.91
C ILE A 6 -12.37 -29.31 -55.58
N PHE A 7 -12.55 -29.92 -54.40
CA PHE A 7 -12.13 -31.29 -54.09
C PHE A 7 -13.11 -31.97 -53.12
N THR A 8 -13.57 -33.15 -53.51
CA THR A 8 -14.42 -34.15 -52.82
C THR A 8 -13.60 -35.45 -52.73
N SER A 9 -13.93 -36.53 -51.98
CA SER A 9 -14.85 -36.82 -50.86
C SER A 9 -14.51 -38.22 -50.31
N ALA A 10 -14.65 -38.44 -49.00
CA ALA A 10 -14.87 -39.74 -48.33
C ALA A 10 -15.19 -39.42 -46.84
N ILE A 11 -16.25 -39.88 -46.16
CA ILE A 11 -17.16 -41.03 -46.29
C ILE A 11 -16.52 -42.38 -45.95
N ILE A 12 -16.59 -42.74 -44.68
CA ILE A 12 -16.78 -44.11 -44.19
C ILE A 12 -17.97 -44.08 -43.21
N THR A 13 -18.77 -45.13 -43.17
CA THR A 13 -19.99 -45.23 -42.35
C THR A 13 -20.11 -46.65 -41.79
N LEU A 14 -20.43 -46.80 -40.50
CA LEU A 14 -21.03 -48.05 -40.01
C LEU A 14 -21.88 -47.84 -38.74
N LEU A 15 -22.76 -48.81 -38.53
CA LEU A 15 -23.81 -49.01 -37.52
C LEU A 15 -23.36 -48.70 -36.07
N ALA A 16 -24.20 -48.20 -35.14
CA ALA A 16 -25.64 -48.33 -34.89
C ALA A 16 -26.09 -49.66 -34.22
N ALA A 17 -26.47 -49.56 -32.95
CA ALA A 17 -27.26 -50.52 -32.19
C ALA A 17 -28.22 -49.74 -31.26
N ALA A 18 -29.39 -50.28 -30.93
CA ALA A 18 -30.50 -49.47 -30.40
C ALA A 18 -31.39 -50.18 -29.38
N THR A 19 -32.05 -49.37 -28.52
CA THR A 19 -33.26 -49.68 -27.73
C THR A 19 -33.15 -50.80 -26.65
N PRO A 20 -34.11 -50.93 -25.71
CA PRO A 20 -35.36 -50.17 -25.52
C PRO A 20 -35.45 -49.38 -24.18
N ALA A 21 -36.56 -48.68 -24.01
CA ALA A 21 -36.92 -47.98 -22.77
C ALA A 21 -37.85 -48.84 -21.89
N ALA A 22 -37.94 -48.48 -20.61
CA ALA A 22 -39.01 -48.91 -19.70
C ALA A 22 -39.48 -47.73 -18.84
N HIS A 23 -40.78 -47.64 -18.58
CA HIS A 23 -41.34 -46.70 -17.60
C HIS A 23 -41.27 -47.29 -16.18
N ALA A 24 -40.99 -46.43 -15.20
CA ALA A 24 -41.36 -46.65 -13.81
C ALA A 24 -41.78 -45.30 -13.21
N ALA A 25 -43.03 -45.20 -12.75
CA ALA A 25 -43.48 -44.03 -12.01
C ALA A 25 -42.91 -44.11 -10.58
N GLY A 26 -42.13 -43.11 -10.19
CA GLY A 26 -41.52 -43.00 -8.86
C GLY A 26 -41.98 -41.72 -8.18
N GLU A 27 -42.94 -41.83 -7.27
CA GLU A 27 -43.49 -40.71 -6.50
C GLU A 27 -42.46 -40.21 -5.48
N LEU A 28 -41.90 -39.02 -5.69
CA LEU A 28 -40.91 -38.42 -4.80
C LEU A 28 -41.61 -37.64 -3.67
N PRO A 29 -41.33 -37.95 -2.39
CA PRO A 29 -42.03 -37.33 -1.27
C PRO A 29 -41.64 -35.85 -1.09
N GLN A 30 -42.64 -35.00 -0.85
CA GLN A 30 -42.41 -33.63 -0.40
C GLN A 30 -41.81 -33.62 1.01
N PRO A 31 -40.66 -32.95 1.24
CA PRO A 31 -40.18 -32.69 2.59
C PRO A 31 -41.03 -31.59 3.24
N ALA A 32 -42.03 -31.98 4.02
CA ALA A 32 -42.79 -31.05 4.86
C ALA A 32 -41.88 -30.51 5.98
N ALA A 33 -41.58 -29.21 5.95
CA ALA A 33 -40.65 -28.55 6.87
C ALA A 33 -41.23 -27.27 7.47
N SER A 34 -42.30 -27.41 8.26
CA SER A 34 -42.78 -26.32 9.13
C SER A 34 -42.02 -26.32 10.46
N ALA A 35 -41.14 -25.34 10.68
CA ALA A 35 -40.89 -24.71 11.99
C ALA A 35 -39.79 -23.62 11.97
N SER A 36 -40.07 -22.50 12.64
CA SER A 36 -39.09 -21.70 13.40
C SER A 36 -37.76 -21.29 12.76
N ALA A 37 -37.81 -20.47 11.71
CA ALA A 37 -36.69 -19.60 11.28
C ALA A 37 -36.82 -18.18 11.86
N SER A 38 -37.03 -18.06 13.18
CA SER A 38 -37.11 -16.77 13.88
C SER A 38 -35.72 -16.24 14.26
N SER A 39 -35.56 -14.92 14.22
CA SER A 39 -34.32 -14.20 14.58
C SER A 39 -33.03 -14.63 13.85
N ALA A 40 -33.10 -14.79 12.53
CA ALA A 40 -31.94 -14.45 11.70
C ALA A 40 -31.87 -12.91 11.59
N SER A 41 -30.90 -12.27 12.25
CA SER A 41 -30.72 -10.82 12.24
C SER A 41 -30.36 -10.34 10.84
N SER A 42 -31.36 -9.91 10.07
CA SER A 42 -31.19 -9.57 8.66
C SER A 42 -30.21 -8.40 8.48
N VAL A 43 -29.17 -8.60 7.67
CA VAL A 43 -28.40 -7.49 7.08
C VAL A 43 -29.39 -6.49 6.50
N PRO A 44 -29.33 -5.19 6.86
CA PRO A 44 -30.39 -4.24 6.54
C PRO A 44 -30.65 -4.21 5.03
N ASN A 45 -31.91 -4.47 4.64
CA ASN A 45 -32.32 -4.63 3.25
C ASN A 45 -32.43 -3.29 2.48
N VAL A 46 -31.68 -2.28 2.94
CA VAL A 46 -31.53 -0.97 2.32
C VAL A 46 -30.42 -1.08 1.28
N LEU A 47 -30.72 -0.74 0.03
CA LEU A 47 -29.71 -0.78 -1.02
C LEU A 47 -28.62 0.26 -0.78
N PRO A 48 -27.33 -0.08 -1.02
CA PRO A 48 -26.22 0.84 -0.82
C PRO A 48 -26.36 2.06 -1.73
N GLU A 49 -25.90 3.22 -1.25
CA GLU A 49 -25.75 4.39 -2.10
C GLU A 49 -24.65 4.17 -3.14
N LEU A 50 -24.81 4.75 -4.33
CA LEU A 50 -23.82 4.62 -5.39
C LEU A 50 -22.68 5.63 -5.18
N PRO A 51 -21.42 5.17 -5.02
CA PRO A 51 -20.29 6.07 -4.81
C PRO A 51 -20.03 6.90 -6.06
N LYS A 52 -20.01 8.22 -5.89
CA LYS A 52 -19.74 9.16 -6.98
C LYS A 52 -18.23 9.29 -7.18
N LEU A 53 -17.76 8.98 -8.38
CA LEU A 53 -16.36 9.22 -8.77
C LEU A 53 -16.02 10.71 -8.58
N ALA A 54 -14.97 10.99 -7.80
CA ALA A 54 -14.54 12.35 -7.54
C ALA A 54 -14.12 13.07 -8.85
N PRO A 55 -14.58 14.31 -9.09
CA PRO A 55 -14.13 15.09 -10.22
C PRO A 55 -12.63 15.39 -10.10
N ILE A 56 -11.95 15.62 -11.23
CA ILE A 56 -10.56 16.06 -11.21
C ILE A 56 -10.52 17.50 -10.73
N THR A 57 -10.27 17.70 -9.44
CA THR A 57 -10.04 19.02 -8.86
C THR A 57 -8.69 19.56 -9.33
N ILE A 58 -8.69 20.81 -9.77
CA ILE A 58 -7.45 21.56 -10.01
C ILE A 58 -6.99 22.08 -8.66
N VAL A 59 -5.86 21.58 -8.17
CA VAL A 59 -5.22 22.09 -6.96
C VAL A 59 -4.48 23.37 -7.32
N GLU A 60 -4.71 24.44 -6.57
CA GLU A 60 -4.00 25.71 -6.71
C GLU A 60 -2.55 25.57 -6.24
N ALA A 61 -1.63 26.33 -6.84
CA ALA A 61 -0.21 26.25 -6.49
C ALA A 61 0.06 26.94 -5.15
N ASP A 62 0.63 26.21 -4.19
CA ASP A 62 1.22 26.79 -2.99
C ASP A 62 2.33 27.77 -3.40
N PRO A 63 2.26 29.07 -3.00
CA PRO A 63 3.25 30.07 -3.38
C PRO A 63 4.67 29.76 -2.86
N GLY A 64 4.81 29.00 -1.77
CA GLY A 64 6.12 28.52 -1.31
C GLY A 64 6.72 27.49 -2.26
N VAL A 65 5.93 26.48 -2.63
CA VAL A 65 6.33 25.44 -3.59
C VAL A 65 6.61 26.03 -4.98
N ALA A 66 5.87 27.06 -5.39
CA ALA A 66 6.15 27.81 -6.61
C ALA A 66 7.52 28.51 -6.56
N GLN A 67 7.83 29.24 -5.48
CA GLN A 67 9.14 29.89 -5.32
C GLN A 67 10.30 28.89 -5.27
N ASP A 68 10.13 27.71 -4.67
CA ASP A 68 11.19 26.70 -4.64
C ASP A 68 11.38 26.00 -6.00
N LEU A 69 10.32 25.83 -6.78
CA LEU A 69 10.43 25.46 -8.20
C LEU A 69 11.18 26.54 -8.99
N ASP A 70 10.87 27.83 -8.79
CA ASP A 70 11.56 28.93 -9.47
C ASP A 70 13.06 28.93 -9.14
N ARG A 71 13.41 28.83 -7.85
CA ARG A 71 14.81 28.71 -7.39
C ARG A 71 15.52 27.52 -8.00
N LEU A 72 14.85 26.39 -8.21
CA LEU A 72 15.41 25.21 -8.91
C LEU A 72 15.66 25.52 -10.40
N LEU A 73 14.65 26.07 -11.08
CA LEU A 73 14.67 26.41 -12.51
C LEU A 73 15.70 27.51 -12.83
N GLU A 74 15.85 28.53 -12.00
CA GLU A 74 16.85 29.58 -12.14
C GLU A 74 18.27 29.02 -12.03
N ARG A 75 18.55 28.20 -11.00
CA ARG A 75 19.86 27.56 -10.82
C ARG A 75 20.25 26.64 -11.98
N LEU A 76 19.29 25.95 -12.61
CA LEU A 76 19.51 25.17 -13.83
C LEU A 76 19.89 26.03 -15.04
N THR A 77 19.52 27.32 -15.06
CA THR A 77 19.91 28.29 -16.10
C THR A 77 21.10 29.17 -15.72
N ALA A 78 21.71 28.95 -14.55
CA ALA A 78 22.84 29.75 -14.06
C ALA A 78 24.08 29.65 -14.98
N PRO A 79 24.94 30.69 -15.03
CA PRO A 79 26.14 30.67 -15.87
C PRO A 79 27.22 29.71 -15.36
N ASP A 80 27.34 29.54 -14.03
CA ASP A 80 28.24 28.57 -13.41
C ASP A 80 27.77 27.11 -13.67
N ALA A 81 28.72 26.22 -13.95
CA ALA A 81 28.45 24.80 -14.17
C ALA A 81 28.10 24.06 -12.87
N HIS A 82 28.83 24.32 -11.78
CA HIS A 82 28.62 23.59 -10.52
C HIS A 82 27.22 23.84 -9.95
N THR A 83 26.73 25.07 -10.05
CA THR A 83 25.36 25.47 -9.70
C THR A 83 24.30 24.71 -10.52
N ARG A 84 24.52 24.52 -11.84
CA ARG A 84 23.61 23.74 -12.69
C ARG A 84 23.63 22.25 -12.33
N ASP A 85 24.80 21.68 -12.08
CA ASP A 85 24.95 20.27 -11.73
C ASP A 85 24.33 19.97 -10.34
N ALA A 86 24.51 20.86 -9.36
CA ALA A 86 23.85 20.77 -8.06
C ALA A 86 22.32 20.91 -8.17
N ALA A 87 21.82 21.85 -8.99
CA ALA A 87 20.39 21.98 -9.24
C ALA A 87 19.81 20.78 -10.00
N ARG A 88 20.60 20.11 -10.86
CA ARG A 88 20.18 18.89 -11.55
C ARG A 88 19.87 17.76 -10.56
N ALA A 89 20.63 17.61 -9.48
CA ALA A 89 20.32 16.64 -8.42
C ALA A 89 18.95 16.93 -7.78
N GLY A 90 18.65 18.21 -7.49
CA GLY A 90 17.37 18.64 -6.92
C GLY A 90 16.12 18.34 -7.76
N ILE A 91 16.26 18.02 -9.05
CA ILE A 91 15.14 17.54 -9.90
C ILE A 91 14.64 16.15 -9.43
N ALA A 92 15.46 15.37 -8.73
CA ALA A 92 15.08 14.06 -8.19
C ALA A 92 14.31 14.13 -6.87
N GLU A 93 14.47 15.21 -6.09
CA GLU A 93 14.00 15.32 -4.70
C GLU A 93 12.61 15.98 -4.58
N VAL A 94 11.79 15.85 -5.63
CA VAL A 94 10.54 16.60 -5.82
C VAL A 94 9.31 15.89 -5.25
N THR A 95 8.42 16.66 -4.62
CA THR A 95 7.20 16.16 -3.98
C THR A 95 5.94 16.38 -4.85
N PRO A 96 4.85 15.62 -4.65
CA PRO A 96 3.66 15.72 -5.51
C PRO A 96 2.94 17.08 -5.53
N SER A 97 3.18 17.98 -4.56
CA SER A 97 2.60 19.34 -4.55
C SER A 97 3.16 20.22 -5.67
N VAL A 98 4.36 19.94 -6.19
CA VAL A 98 5.01 20.72 -7.24
C VAL A 98 4.24 20.71 -8.58
N VAL A 99 3.35 19.73 -8.78
CA VAL A 99 2.57 19.57 -10.04
C VAL A 99 1.73 20.82 -10.35
N ALA A 100 1.15 21.46 -9.32
CA ALA A 100 0.39 22.69 -9.50
C ALA A 100 1.29 23.89 -9.89
N ALA A 101 2.47 24.01 -9.27
CA ALA A 101 3.45 25.04 -9.63
C ALA A 101 4.01 24.85 -11.05
N VAL A 102 4.30 23.60 -11.44
CA VAL A 102 4.72 23.25 -12.80
C VAL A 102 3.65 23.68 -13.82
N ARG A 103 2.37 23.43 -13.56
CA ARG A 103 1.28 23.86 -14.46
C ARG A 103 1.30 25.37 -14.70
N VAL A 104 1.50 26.19 -13.66
CA VAL A 104 1.57 27.65 -13.77
C VAL A 104 2.77 28.06 -14.66
N ARG A 105 3.98 27.56 -14.36
CA ARG A 105 5.19 27.89 -15.13
C ARG A 105 5.16 27.36 -16.56
N VAL A 106 4.49 26.24 -16.82
CA VAL A 106 4.20 25.72 -18.18
C VAL A 106 3.31 26.67 -18.98
N LEU A 107 2.32 27.31 -18.36
CA LEU A 107 1.44 28.29 -19.03
C LEU A 107 2.17 29.59 -19.35
N GLU A 108 3.09 30.02 -18.49
CA GLU A 108 3.94 31.19 -18.74
C GLU A 108 4.94 30.94 -19.88
N ILE A 109 5.68 29.82 -19.84
CA ILE A 109 6.61 29.43 -20.91
C ILE A 109 5.88 29.23 -22.26
N ARG A 110 4.63 28.75 -22.24
CA ARG A 110 3.78 28.67 -23.44
C ARG A 110 3.57 30.02 -24.11
N ALA A 111 3.61 31.13 -23.37
CA ALA A 111 3.43 32.49 -23.87
C ALA A 111 4.75 33.18 -24.27
N SER A 112 5.89 32.85 -23.64
CA SER A 112 7.19 33.48 -23.92
C SER A 112 8.02 32.80 -25.02
N ILE A 113 7.96 31.47 -25.15
CA ILE A 113 9.00 30.73 -25.90
C ILE A 113 8.92 30.89 -27.43
N ASP A 114 10.02 31.31 -28.08
CA ASP A 114 10.18 31.12 -29.52
C ASP A 114 10.38 29.62 -29.81
N ARG A 115 9.30 28.99 -30.28
CA ARG A 115 9.24 27.57 -30.63
C ARG A 115 10.23 27.18 -31.74
N LYS A 116 10.53 28.09 -32.66
CA LYS A 116 11.42 27.86 -33.80
C LYS A 116 12.88 27.95 -33.36
N GLU A 117 13.24 28.93 -32.53
CA GLU A 117 14.57 29.00 -31.94
C GLU A 117 14.79 27.82 -30.98
N ALA A 118 13.85 27.54 -30.08
CA ALA A 118 13.93 26.40 -29.15
C ALA A 118 14.10 25.05 -29.89
N GLN A 119 13.40 24.82 -31.00
CA GLN A 119 13.61 23.63 -31.84
C GLN A 119 15.04 23.58 -32.43
N GLY A 120 15.55 24.71 -32.94
CA GLY A 120 16.92 24.79 -33.47
C GLY A 120 17.98 24.51 -32.41
N LEU A 121 17.82 25.11 -31.22
CA LEU A 121 18.68 24.88 -30.05
C LEU A 121 18.67 23.42 -29.61
N LEU A 122 17.49 22.80 -29.57
CA LEU A 122 17.32 21.39 -29.21
C LEU A 122 17.95 20.44 -30.23
N ASP A 123 17.76 20.67 -31.52
CA ASP A 123 18.36 19.81 -32.55
C ASP A 123 19.89 19.96 -32.64
N ASP A 124 20.43 21.16 -32.40
CA ASP A 124 21.89 21.35 -32.29
C ASP A 124 22.46 20.69 -31.04
N ALA A 125 21.79 20.79 -29.89
CA ALA A 125 22.13 20.06 -28.67
C ALA A 125 22.13 18.53 -28.92
N ARG A 126 21.09 17.99 -29.57
CA ARG A 126 21.01 16.56 -29.93
C ARG A 126 22.06 16.14 -30.97
N LYS A 127 22.48 17.02 -31.88
CA LYS A 127 23.61 16.76 -32.79
C LYS A 127 24.95 16.71 -32.02
N ALA A 128 25.14 17.61 -31.04
CA ALA A 128 26.34 17.63 -30.19
C ALA A 128 26.41 16.41 -29.27
N GLY A 129 25.32 16.09 -28.55
CA GLY A 129 25.19 14.94 -27.67
C GLY A 129 25.51 13.61 -28.37
N ARG A 130 24.88 13.35 -29.53
CA ARG A 130 25.19 12.17 -30.36
C ARG A 130 26.65 12.10 -30.82
N LYS A 131 27.29 13.23 -31.14
CA LYS A 131 28.72 13.26 -31.49
C LYS A 131 29.59 12.91 -30.28
N ALA A 132 29.27 13.44 -29.10
CA ALA A 132 29.98 13.13 -27.85
C ALA A 132 29.83 11.67 -27.43
N MET A 133 28.61 11.10 -27.51
CA MET A 133 28.33 9.68 -27.28
C MET A 133 29.20 8.78 -28.19
N LYS A 134 29.15 9.01 -29.51
CA LYS A 134 29.93 8.22 -30.49
C LYS A 134 31.44 8.42 -30.39
N ALA A 135 31.90 9.54 -29.82
CA ALA A 135 33.32 9.73 -29.49
C ALA A 135 33.72 8.92 -28.25
N LYS A 136 32.92 8.95 -27.19
CA LYS A 136 33.13 8.13 -25.97
C LYS A 136 33.14 6.64 -26.31
N GLU A 137 32.13 6.15 -27.04
CA GLU A 137 32.02 4.76 -27.51
C GLU A 137 33.31 4.30 -28.23
N LYS A 138 33.77 5.06 -29.23
CA LYS A 138 35.01 4.77 -29.97
C LYS A 138 36.27 4.80 -29.09
N SER A 139 36.31 5.64 -28.05
CA SER A 139 37.43 5.69 -27.11
C SER A 139 37.45 4.54 -26.10
N ALA A 140 36.28 3.99 -25.75
CA ALA A 140 36.13 2.84 -24.86
C ALA A 140 36.39 1.50 -25.59
N ALA A 141 36.10 1.45 -26.90
CA ALA A 141 36.20 0.25 -27.74
C ALA A 141 37.65 -0.14 -28.10
N LYS A 142 38.46 -0.55 -27.10
CA LYS A 142 39.65 -1.38 -27.35
C LYS A 142 39.23 -2.71 -28.02
N PRO A 143 40.09 -3.32 -28.87
CA PRO A 143 39.67 -4.34 -29.84
C PRO A 143 39.42 -5.74 -29.25
N ALA A 144 38.40 -5.87 -28.38
CA ALA A 144 37.86 -7.16 -27.98
C ALA A 144 37.07 -7.79 -29.14
N LYS A 145 37.46 -9.02 -29.50
CA LYS A 145 37.01 -9.82 -30.66
C LYS A 145 35.50 -9.70 -30.97
N LYS A 146 35.18 -8.96 -32.05
CA LYS A 146 33.85 -8.58 -32.55
C LYS A 146 32.86 -9.75 -32.73
N THR A 147 32.11 -10.11 -31.68
CA THR A 147 31.03 -11.10 -31.74
C THR A 147 29.79 -10.53 -32.43
N LYS A 148 29.55 -10.96 -33.67
CA LYS A 148 28.44 -10.53 -34.53
C LYS A 148 27.09 -11.13 -34.07
N ARG A 149 26.49 -10.59 -33.01
CA ARG A 149 25.05 -10.77 -32.72
C ARG A 149 24.20 -9.71 -33.43
N GLY A 150 22.89 -9.93 -33.52
CA GLY A 150 21.96 -9.07 -34.25
C GLY A 150 22.03 -7.62 -33.77
N ALA A 151 22.10 -6.61 -34.65
CA ALA A 151 21.15 -6.26 -35.71
C ALA A 151 19.96 -5.44 -35.17
N LYS A 152 20.20 -4.12 -35.16
CA LYS A 152 19.21 -3.06 -35.38
C LYS A 152 18.15 -2.84 -34.29
N ASP A 153 18.62 -2.31 -33.17
CA ASP A 153 17.82 -1.43 -32.32
C ASP A 153 18.39 0.00 -32.35
N GLU A 154 18.35 0.62 -33.54
CA GLU A 154 18.93 1.96 -33.80
C GLU A 154 18.01 3.12 -33.35
N GLY A 155 17.01 2.85 -32.50
CA GLY A 155 15.97 3.82 -32.12
C GLY A 155 16.30 4.70 -30.92
N ASP A 156 16.86 4.12 -29.86
CA ASP A 156 16.71 4.69 -28.51
C ASP A 156 17.97 5.31 -27.87
N ASP A 157 19.17 5.10 -28.40
CA ASP A 157 20.44 5.67 -27.84
C ASP A 157 20.66 7.17 -28.19
N ASP A 158 19.56 7.93 -28.20
CA ASP A 158 19.53 9.39 -28.14
C ASP A 158 19.37 9.73 -26.64
N GLY A 159 20.47 9.95 -25.91
CA GLY A 159 20.47 10.20 -24.45
C GLY A 159 19.64 11.41 -23.96
N ASP A 160 19.65 11.67 -22.65
CA ASP A 160 18.79 12.67 -21.99
C ASP A 160 18.94 14.08 -22.62
N TRP A 161 17.86 14.61 -23.20
CA TRP A 161 17.88 15.89 -23.91
C TRP A 161 18.20 17.06 -22.98
N LEU A 162 17.86 16.98 -21.69
CA LEU A 162 18.25 17.98 -20.71
C LEU A 162 19.77 18.02 -20.51
N GLU A 163 20.46 16.87 -20.48
CA GLU A 163 21.93 16.84 -20.47
C GLU A 163 22.51 17.51 -21.71
N PHE A 164 21.97 17.20 -22.89
CA PHE A 164 22.49 17.73 -24.15
C PHE A 164 22.34 19.26 -24.24
N VAL A 165 21.24 19.82 -23.74
CA VAL A 165 21.02 21.27 -23.71
C VAL A 165 21.85 21.97 -22.63
N LEU A 166 22.02 21.35 -21.45
CA LEU A 166 22.87 21.86 -20.37
C LEU A 166 24.39 21.79 -20.70
N ALA A 167 24.80 20.81 -21.51
CA ALA A 167 26.17 20.67 -21.99
C ALA A 167 26.61 21.75 -23.00
N THR A 168 25.65 22.52 -23.55
CA THR A 168 25.92 23.64 -24.48
C THR A 168 25.28 24.93 -23.94
N PRO A 169 25.74 25.46 -22.78
CA PRO A 169 25.00 26.47 -22.04
C PRO A 169 24.98 27.83 -22.73
N LYS A 170 23.78 28.44 -22.84
CA LYS A 170 23.57 29.79 -23.39
C LYS A 170 22.75 30.67 -22.43
N PRO A 171 23.27 30.97 -21.21
CA PRO A 171 22.50 31.65 -20.14
C PRO A 171 22.04 33.08 -20.47
N LYS A 172 22.50 33.67 -21.59
CA LYS A 172 22.07 34.98 -22.11
C LYS A 172 20.99 34.89 -23.20
N ASN A 173 20.50 33.70 -23.53
CA ASN A 173 19.51 33.46 -24.58
C ASN A 173 18.21 32.94 -23.95
N ASP A 174 17.11 33.66 -24.14
CA ASP A 174 15.87 33.38 -23.41
C ASP A 174 15.19 32.10 -23.87
N SER A 175 15.20 31.81 -25.18
CA SER A 175 14.73 30.54 -25.75
C SER A 175 15.50 29.33 -25.22
N TRP A 176 16.81 29.46 -24.92
CA TRP A 176 17.59 28.42 -24.23
C TRP A 176 17.17 28.29 -22.77
N ARG A 177 16.98 29.40 -22.05
CA ARG A 177 16.53 29.37 -20.65
C ARG A 177 15.16 28.69 -20.54
N ASP A 178 14.20 29.08 -21.36
CA ASP A 178 12.85 28.51 -21.33
C ASP A 178 12.80 27.08 -21.86
N LEU A 179 13.65 26.68 -22.82
CA LEU A 179 13.84 25.27 -23.20
C LEU A 179 14.41 24.43 -22.04
N VAL A 180 15.44 24.92 -21.32
CA VAL A 180 15.98 24.23 -20.14
C VAL A 180 14.91 24.07 -19.07
N LYS A 181 14.15 25.13 -18.77
CA LYS A 181 13.05 25.06 -17.80
C LYS A 181 11.96 24.07 -18.21
N LEU A 182 11.55 24.09 -19.48
CA LEU A 182 10.53 23.20 -20.03
C LEU A 182 10.95 21.73 -19.88
N LEU A 183 12.15 21.39 -20.34
CA LEU A 183 12.72 20.05 -20.24
C LEU A 183 12.89 19.63 -18.77
N ALA A 184 13.36 20.52 -17.89
CA ALA A 184 13.49 20.25 -16.46
C ALA A 184 12.13 19.91 -15.81
N MET A 185 11.07 20.66 -16.13
CA MET A 185 9.72 20.38 -15.61
C MET A 185 9.18 19.02 -16.07
N GLU A 186 9.51 18.55 -17.28
CA GLU A 186 9.18 17.17 -17.68
C GLU A 186 9.83 16.14 -16.75
N ARG A 187 11.10 16.33 -16.37
CA ARG A 187 11.80 15.42 -15.44
C ARG A 187 11.22 15.51 -14.03
N VAL A 188 10.84 16.70 -13.57
CA VAL A 188 10.12 16.91 -12.29
C VAL A 188 8.82 16.09 -12.28
N LEU A 189 7.96 16.25 -13.29
CA LEU A 189 6.69 15.50 -13.39
C LEU A 189 6.93 13.97 -13.49
N THR A 190 7.98 13.56 -14.19
CA THR A 190 8.35 12.14 -14.34
C THR A 190 8.86 11.53 -13.04
N ASN A 191 9.61 12.30 -12.23
CA ASN A 191 10.12 11.83 -10.94
C ASN A 191 9.01 11.80 -9.88
N VAL A 192 8.05 12.74 -9.91
CA VAL A 192 6.81 12.66 -9.13
C VAL A 192 5.99 11.43 -9.51
N GLY A 193 5.80 11.19 -10.82
CA GLY A 193 5.25 9.94 -11.36
C GLY A 193 3.84 9.56 -10.89
N THR A 194 3.03 10.52 -10.48
CA THR A 194 1.62 10.33 -10.08
C THR A 194 0.67 10.59 -11.25
N THR A 195 -0.56 10.05 -11.21
CA THR A 195 -1.57 10.27 -12.25
C THR A 195 -1.77 11.76 -12.61
N PRO A 196 -1.87 12.72 -11.65
CA PRO A 196 -1.90 14.14 -11.97
C PRO A 196 -0.64 14.65 -12.71
N ALA A 197 0.56 14.21 -12.32
CA ALA A 197 1.79 14.64 -12.99
C ALA A 197 1.85 14.19 -14.45
N VAL A 198 1.33 12.99 -14.77
CA VAL A 198 1.26 12.51 -16.15
C VAL A 198 0.17 13.22 -16.97
N ARG A 199 -0.91 13.71 -16.35
CA ARG A 199 -1.85 14.62 -17.02
C ARG A 199 -1.16 15.90 -17.47
N GLU A 200 -0.31 16.50 -16.64
CA GLU A 200 0.46 17.69 -17.04
C GLU A 200 1.42 17.39 -18.19
N LEU A 201 2.07 16.22 -18.22
CA LEU A 201 2.88 15.80 -19.39
C LEU A 201 2.03 15.72 -20.67
N MET A 202 0.80 15.20 -20.62
CA MET A 202 -0.10 15.19 -21.78
C MET A 202 -0.55 16.60 -22.18
N GLN A 203 -0.77 17.48 -21.20
CA GLN A 203 -1.08 18.89 -21.43
C GLN A 203 0.09 19.66 -22.06
N MET A 204 1.33 19.40 -21.62
CA MET A 204 2.56 19.94 -22.22
C MET A 204 2.68 19.52 -23.69
N TYR A 205 2.42 18.24 -24.02
CA TYR A 205 2.38 17.80 -25.42
C TYR A 205 1.32 18.54 -26.23
N SER A 206 0.13 18.83 -25.66
CA SER A 206 -0.90 19.64 -26.31
C SER A 206 -0.45 21.08 -26.62
N TYR A 207 0.43 21.65 -25.79
CA TYR A 207 0.87 23.04 -25.90
C TYR A 207 2.07 23.22 -26.82
N PHE A 208 3.06 22.33 -26.76
CA PHE A 208 4.35 22.46 -27.46
C PHE A 208 4.50 21.51 -28.67
N GLY A 209 3.68 20.45 -28.75
CA GLY A 209 3.62 19.58 -29.92
C GLY A 209 4.92 18.84 -30.20
N GLU A 210 5.44 18.94 -31.42
CA GLU A 210 6.58 18.13 -31.88
C GLU A 210 7.88 18.41 -31.12
N LEU A 211 8.06 19.63 -30.59
CA LEU A 211 9.23 20.06 -29.81
C LEU A 211 9.53 19.10 -28.64
N VAL A 212 8.48 18.56 -28.02
CA VAL A 212 8.54 17.72 -26.81
C VAL A 212 8.08 16.27 -27.03
N ARG A 213 7.46 15.97 -28.18
CA ARG A 213 6.77 14.67 -28.43
C ARG A 213 7.64 13.44 -28.14
N ILE A 214 8.90 13.47 -28.58
CA ILE A 214 9.81 12.33 -28.46
C ILE A 214 10.33 12.20 -27.02
N ASP A 215 10.54 13.32 -26.32
CA ASP A 215 10.98 13.30 -24.92
C ASP A 215 9.86 12.79 -24.00
N ILE A 216 8.64 13.35 -24.14
CA ILE A 216 7.46 12.91 -23.40
C ILE A 216 7.15 11.42 -23.66
N ALA A 217 7.39 10.91 -24.86
CA ALA A 217 7.28 9.46 -25.13
C ALA A 217 8.26 8.62 -24.29
N ARG A 218 9.50 9.11 -24.10
CA ARG A 218 10.52 8.42 -23.28
C ARG A 218 10.24 8.54 -21.79
N GLN A 219 9.76 9.70 -21.34
CA GLN A 219 9.33 9.88 -19.96
C GLN A 219 8.13 8.97 -19.63
N VAL A 220 7.17 8.83 -20.56
CA VAL A 220 6.07 7.85 -20.46
C VAL A 220 6.60 6.40 -20.43
N ALA A 221 7.53 6.03 -21.31
CA ALA A 221 8.14 4.70 -21.30
C ALA A 221 8.94 4.40 -20.01
N LYS A 222 9.56 5.42 -19.40
CA LYS A 222 10.23 5.34 -18.09
C LYS A 222 9.22 5.14 -16.94
N LEU A 223 8.03 5.75 -17.03
CA LEU A 223 6.94 5.63 -16.04
C LEU A 223 6.20 4.29 -16.09
N ARG A 224 6.15 3.63 -17.26
CA ARG A 224 5.47 2.34 -17.48
C ARG A 224 4.02 2.38 -16.99
N ASP A 225 3.62 1.45 -16.12
CA ASP A 225 2.27 1.31 -15.60
C ASP A 225 1.73 2.61 -14.94
N ARG A 226 2.61 3.43 -14.34
CA ARG A 226 2.21 4.72 -13.73
C ARG A 226 1.67 5.74 -14.73
N ALA A 227 2.00 5.61 -16.01
CA ALA A 227 1.44 6.47 -17.06
C ALA A 227 0.04 6.02 -17.52
N VAL A 228 -0.30 4.73 -17.37
CA VAL A 228 -1.51 4.12 -17.95
C VAL A 228 -2.82 4.82 -17.55
N PRO A 229 -3.08 5.22 -16.28
CA PRO A 229 -4.32 5.92 -15.94
C PRO A 229 -4.51 7.23 -16.72
N ALA A 230 -3.46 8.05 -16.81
CA ALA A 230 -3.50 9.33 -17.51
C ALA A 230 -3.52 9.15 -19.03
N LEU A 231 -2.90 8.09 -19.57
CA LEU A 231 -2.99 7.74 -20.99
C LEU A 231 -4.40 7.26 -21.38
N ILE A 232 -5.09 6.51 -20.51
CA ILE A 232 -6.50 6.13 -20.70
C ILE A 232 -7.36 7.39 -20.78
N GLU A 233 -7.24 8.30 -19.82
CA GLU A 233 -7.95 9.59 -19.83
C GLU A 233 -7.62 10.42 -21.07
N ALA A 234 -6.35 10.44 -21.50
CA ALA A 234 -5.89 11.17 -22.68
C ALA A 234 -6.45 10.66 -24.02
N ARG A 235 -7.06 9.45 -24.07
CA ARG A 235 -7.82 8.99 -25.27
C ARG A 235 -9.00 9.91 -25.59
N GLN A 236 -9.53 10.65 -24.62
CA GLN A 236 -10.64 11.60 -24.81
C GLN A 236 -10.24 13.07 -24.67
N HIS A 237 -8.94 13.38 -24.58
CA HIS A 237 -8.43 14.76 -24.55
C HIS A 237 -8.79 15.54 -25.82
N ASP A 238 -9.20 16.82 -25.72
CA ASP A 238 -9.75 17.62 -26.83
C ASP A 238 -8.85 17.64 -28.09
N ALA A 239 -7.54 17.81 -27.88
CA ALA A 239 -6.57 17.82 -28.96
C ALA A 239 -6.32 16.41 -29.54
N LYS A 240 -6.79 16.16 -30.77
CA LYS A 240 -6.60 14.91 -31.55
C LYS A 240 -5.14 14.46 -31.75
N ILE A 241 -4.14 15.30 -31.47
CA ILE A 241 -2.73 14.87 -31.43
C ILE A 241 -2.45 14.05 -30.17
N VAL A 242 -2.99 14.48 -29.02
CA VAL A 242 -2.84 13.82 -27.72
C VAL A 242 -3.59 12.48 -27.72
N GLN A 243 -4.80 12.43 -28.26
CA GLN A 243 -5.56 11.17 -28.41
C GLN A 243 -4.76 10.10 -29.16
N ARG A 244 -4.21 10.44 -30.33
CA ARG A 244 -3.42 9.50 -31.16
C ARG A 244 -2.09 9.13 -30.52
N PHE A 245 -1.47 10.07 -29.81
CA PHE A 245 -0.28 9.79 -29.01
C PHE A 245 -0.59 8.81 -27.87
N ALA A 246 -1.66 9.04 -27.11
CA ALA A 246 -2.05 8.22 -25.97
C ALA A 246 -2.38 6.78 -26.38
N VAL A 247 -3.15 6.59 -27.46
CA VAL A 247 -3.38 5.25 -28.05
C VAL A 247 -2.06 4.58 -28.42
N LYS A 248 -1.13 5.29 -29.07
CA LYS A 248 0.18 4.73 -29.43
C LYS A 248 1.05 4.39 -28.21
N GLN A 249 1.00 5.17 -27.12
CA GLN A 249 1.77 4.83 -25.92
C GLN A 249 1.18 3.63 -25.16
N LEU A 250 -0.15 3.48 -25.11
CA LEU A 250 -0.79 2.29 -24.53
C LEU A 250 -0.44 1.03 -25.34
N ASP A 251 -0.36 1.14 -26.66
CA ASP A 251 0.07 0.07 -27.57
C ASP A 251 1.53 -0.33 -27.33
N LEU A 252 2.45 0.64 -27.29
CA LEU A 252 3.87 0.41 -26.97
C LEU A 252 4.12 -0.15 -25.56
N LEU A 253 3.18 0.05 -24.62
CA LEU A 253 3.26 -0.47 -23.25
C LEU A 253 2.60 -1.86 -23.07
N GLY A 254 1.86 -2.38 -24.06
CA GLY A 254 1.05 -3.60 -23.89
C GLY A 254 -0.08 -3.38 -22.87
N ARG A 255 -0.80 -2.26 -23.02
CA ARG A 255 -1.84 -1.75 -22.10
C ARG A 255 -3.07 -1.21 -22.86
N THR A 256 -3.24 -1.58 -24.13
CA THR A 256 -4.36 -1.13 -24.97
C THR A 256 -5.68 -1.77 -24.53
N ILE A 257 -5.66 -3.05 -24.16
CA ILE A 257 -6.88 -3.79 -23.80
C ILE A 257 -7.13 -3.65 -22.29
N PRO A 258 -8.38 -3.41 -21.82
CA PRO A 258 -8.67 -3.26 -20.39
C PRO A 258 -8.22 -4.42 -19.50
N GLY A 259 -8.23 -5.66 -20.02
CA GLY A 259 -7.70 -6.84 -19.31
C GLY A 259 -6.18 -6.82 -19.09
N GLU A 260 -5.43 -6.21 -20.01
CA GLU A 260 -3.98 -6.01 -19.88
C GLU A 260 -3.67 -4.82 -18.96
N ALA A 261 -4.47 -3.75 -19.07
CA ALA A 261 -4.32 -2.55 -18.27
C ALA A 261 -4.53 -2.80 -16.76
N VAL A 262 -5.39 -3.74 -16.37
CA VAL A 262 -5.54 -4.12 -14.95
C VAL A 262 -4.47 -5.10 -14.44
N GLY A 263 -3.54 -5.55 -15.30
CA GLY A 263 -2.43 -6.45 -14.95
C GLY A 263 -1.29 -5.80 -14.13
N VAL A 264 -1.60 -4.76 -13.35
CA VAL A 264 -0.63 -3.92 -12.63
C VAL A 264 -0.52 -4.33 -11.16
N THR A 265 0.70 -4.55 -10.69
CA THR A 265 1.00 -5.00 -9.32
C THR A 265 0.70 -3.95 -8.24
N ASP A 266 0.87 -2.66 -8.57
CA ASP A 266 0.67 -1.53 -7.65
C ASP A 266 -0.85 -1.28 -7.44
N PRO A 267 -1.40 -1.46 -6.21
CA PRO A 267 -2.82 -1.29 -5.95
C PRO A 267 -3.33 0.14 -6.15
N GLN A 268 -2.48 1.16 -5.97
CA GLN A 268 -2.86 2.56 -6.12
C GLN A 268 -2.94 2.92 -7.61
N VAL A 269 -1.99 2.46 -8.42
CA VAL A 269 -2.06 2.61 -9.89
C VAL A 269 -3.26 1.86 -10.44
N LEU A 270 -3.52 0.63 -9.98
CA LEU A 270 -4.70 -0.14 -10.40
C LEU A 270 -6.02 0.57 -10.02
N ALA A 271 -6.12 1.15 -8.82
CA ALA A 271 -7.27 1.96 -8.43
C ALA A 271 -7.46 3.18 -9.37
N ASP A 272 -6.38 3.85 -9.75
CA ASP A 272 -6.44 4.97 -10.70
C ASP A 272 -6.79 4.53 -12.14
N ILE A 273 -6.35 3.35 -12.59
CA ILE A 273 -6.75 2.76 -13.88
C ILE A 273 -8.26 2.48 -13.91
N LEU A 274 -8.81 1.87 -12.85
CA LEU A 274 -10.25 1.64 -12.72
C LEU A 274 -11.01 2.97 -12.80
N ARG A 275 -10.56 4.00 -12.05
CA ARG A 275 -11.14 5.35 -12.12
C ARG A 275 -11.01 6.00 -13.49
N ALA A 276 -9.90 5.79 -14.21
CA ALA A 276 -9.68 6.34 -15.56
C ALA A 276 -10.69 5.79 -16.58
N TYR A 277 -11.00 4.49 -16.53
CA TYR A 277 -12.12 3.91 -17.30
C TYR A 277 -13.48 4.47 -16.88
N GLY A 278 -13.66 4.75 -15.58
CA GLY A 278 -14.79 5.51 -15.06
C GLY A 278 -14.96 6.89 -15.70
N ARG A 279 -13.90 7.71 -15.71
CA ARG A 279 -13.91 9.08 -16.26
C ARG A 279 -14.14 9.10 -17.78
N THR A 280 -13.58 8.12 -18.49
CA THR A 280 -13.73 7.99 -19.96
C THR A 280 -15.01 7.28 -20.38
N ARG A 281 -15.80 6.75 -19.44
CA ARG A 281 -17.01 5.96 -19.71
C ARG A 281 -16.77 4.78 -20.65
N ASP A 282 -15.61 4.14 -20.55
CA ASP A 282 -15.23 3.05 -21.46
C ASP A 282 -16.10 1.81 -21.25
N VAL A 283 -16.91 1.49 -22.25
CA VAL A 283 -17.90 0.40 -22.23
C VAL A 283 -17.24 -0.98 -22.33
N ASP A 284 -16.09 -1.08 -23.01
CA ASP A 284 -15.34 -2.34 -23.16
C ASP A 284 -14.66 -2.72 -21.84
N ALA A 285 -14.28 -1.72 -21.04
CA ALA A 285 -13.73 -1.92 -19.70
C ALA A 285 -14.75 -2.41 -18.66
N VAL A 286 -16.07 -2.21 -18.85
CA VAL A 286 -17.10 -2.46 -17.82
C VAL A 286 -17.02 -3.87 -17.23
N ARG A 287 -16.87 -4.91 -18.06
CA ARG A 287 -16.79 -6.30 -17.58
C ARG A 287 -15.55 -6.54 -16.70
N VAL A 288 -14.43 -5.88 -17.01
CA VAL A 288 -13.18 -5.98 -16.24
C VAL A 288 -13.33 -5.21 -14.91
N VAL A 289 -13.85 -3.99 -14.95
CA VAL A 289 -14.13 -3.17 -13.75
C VAL A 289 -15.09 -3.90 -12.79
N LEU A 290 -16.14 -4.56 -13.30
CA LEU A 290 -17.11 -5.29 -12.48
C LEU A 290 -16.48 -6.42 -11.64
N SER A 291 -15.42 -7.08 -12.11
CA SER A 291 -14.73 -8.11 -11.32
C SER A 291 -14.08 -7.56 -10.03
N PHE A 292 -13.70 -6.28 -10.03
CA PHE A 292 -13.16 -5.60 -8.85
C PHE A 292 -14.23 -5.05 -7.90
N CYS A 293 -15.51 -4.99 -8.29
CA CYS A 293 -16.61 -4.49 -7.43
C CYS A 293 -16.91 -5.37 -6.20
N ASN A 294 -16.33 -6.58 -6.11
CA ASN A 294 -16.29 -7.43 -4.91
C ASN A 294 -14.86 -7.72 -4.40
N SER A 295 -13.86 -6.92 -4.78
CA SER A 295 -12.50 -7.04 -4.22
C SER A 295 -12.50 -6.88 -2.70
N ASP A 296 -11.76 -7.71 -1.97
CA ASP A 296 -11.55 -7.52 -0.52
C ASP A 296 -10.84 -6.19 -0.20
N ARG A 297 -9.86 -5.83 -1.03
CA ARG A 297 -9.13 -4.56 -0.94
C ARG A 297 -10.09 -3.40 -1.16
N ILE A 298 -10.35 -2.64 -0.09
CA ILE A 298 -11.33 -1.54 -0.03
C ILE A 298 -11.10 -0.50 -1.13
N GLN A 299 -9.86 -0.02 -1.31
CA GLN A 299 -9.49 0.96 -2.32
C GLN A 299 -9.84 0.54 -3.76
N LEU A 300 -9.64 -0.74 -4.10
CA LEU A 300 -9.97 -1.27 -5.44
C LEU A 300 -11.49 -1.42 -5.60
N ARG A 301 -12.18 -1.89 -4.56
CA ARG A 301 -13.63 -2.07 -4.55
C ARG A 301 -14.37 -0.74 -4.70
N GLU A 302 -13.90 0.29 -4.01
CA GLU A 302 -14.42 1.66 -4.11
C GLU A 302 -14.12 2.26 -5.48
N ALA A 303 -12.87 2.23 -5.94
CA ALA A 303 -12.49 2.69 -7.27
C ALA A 303 -13.29 2.02 -8.40
N ALA A 304 -13.56 0.71 -8.30
CA ALA A 304 -14.38 -0.02 -9.26
C ALA A 304 -15.84 0.44 -9.23
N ARG A 305 -16.44 0.59 -8.04
CA ARG A 305 -17.84 1.04 -7.90
C ARG A 305 -18.04 2.50 -8.30
N GLU A 306 -17.07 3.37 -7.99
CA GLU A 306 -16.98 4.74 -8.50
C GLU A 306 -16.99 4.72 -10.04
N ALA A 307 -16.16 3.87 -10.66
CA ALA A 307 -16.02 3.79 -12.10
C ALA A 307 -17.29 3.27 -12.80
N ILE A 308 -17.92 2.21 -12.30
CA ILE A 308 -19.22 1.73 -12.80
C ILE A 308 -20.30 2.81 -12.70
N THR A 309 -20.32 3.57 -11.60
CA THR A 309 -21.27 4.68 -11.40
C THR A 309 -20.99 5.86 -12.35
N ALA A 310 -19.73 6.10 -12.71
CA ALA A 310 -19.33 7.17 -13.64
C ALA A 310 -19.60 6.80 -15.12
N ILE A 311 -19.41 5.53 -15.49
CA ILE A 311 -19.82 4.97 -16.78
C ILE A 311 -21.35 5.10 -16.91
N GLY A 312 -22.09 4.52 -15.96
CA GLY A 312 -23.55 4.63 -15.88
C GLY A 312 -24.28 3.82 -16.97
N GLU A 313 -25.28 4.44 -17.58
CA GLU A 313 -26.21 3.80 -18.54
C GLU A 313 -25.54 3.04 -19.71
N PRO A 314 -24.46 3.52 -20.36
CA PRO A 314 -23.74 2.75 -21.38
C PRO A 314 -23.27 1.35 -20.94
N GLY A 315 -23.09 1.10 -19.64
CA GLY A 315 -22.73 -0.22 -19.09
C GLY A 315 -23.91 -1.13 -18.74
N ILE A 316 -25.15 -0.74 -19.04
CA ILE A 316 -26.36 -1.46 -18.57
C ILE A 316 -26.45 -2.90 -19.06
N TRP A 317 -25.92 -3.23 -20.25
CA TRP A 317 -25.94 -4.60 -20.77
C TRP A 317 -25.02 -5.53 -19.97
N GLN A 318 -23.79 -5.07 -19.69
CA GLN A 318 -22.80 -5.76 -18.87
C GLN A 318 -23.25 -5.87 -17.41
N LEU A 319 -23.96 -4.87 -16.88
CA LEU A 319 -24.61 -4.94 -15.56
C LEU A 319 -25.71 -6.02 -15.52
N ARG A 320 -26.51 -6.16 -16.59
CA ARG A 320 -27.53 -7.22 -16.70
C ARG A 320 -26.91 -8.62 -16.87
N ASP A 321 -25.80 -8.73 -17.58
CA ASP A 321 -24.97 -9.95 -17.69
C ASP A 321 -24.40 -10.34 -16.31
N ALA A 322 -23.75 -9.43 -15.60
CA ALA A 322 -23.23 -9.69 -14.25
C ALA A 322 -24.33 -10.05 -13.23
N TYR A 323 -25.49 -9.38 -13.29
CA TYR A 323 -26.65 -9.73 -12.45
C TYR A 323 -27.18 -11.14 -12.76
N LEU A 324 -27.27 -11.53 -14.03
CA LEU A 324 -27.65 -12.88 -14.44
C LEU A 324 -26.68 -13.93 -13.92
N ASN A 325 -25.38 -13.70 -14.09
CA ASN A 325 -24.33 -14.61 -13.63
C ASN A 325 -24.29 -14.73 -12.09
N GLN A 326 -24.68 -13.68 -11.35
CA GLN A 326 -24.69 -13.67 -9.88
C GLN A 326 -25.98 -14.23 -9.25
N THR A 327 -27.12 -14.22 -9.96
CA THR A 327 -28.44 -14.61 -9.42
C THR A 327 -29.09 -15.81 -10.11
N GLY A 328 -28.53 -16.27 -11.23
CA GLY A 328 -29.17 -17.21 -12.16
C GLY A 328 -30.38 -16.64 -12.91
N ASN A 329 -30.81 -15.41 -12.62
CA ASN A 329 -32.05 -14.81 -13.11
C ASN A 329 -31.77 -13.52 -13.89
N LYS A 330 -32.54 -13.28 -14.96
CA LYS A 330 -32.41 -12.04 -15.73
C LYS A 330 -32.95 -10.88 -14.91
N ALA A 331 -32.19 -9.78 -14.83
CA ALA A 331 -32.66 -8.56 -14.19
C ALA A 331 -34.00 -8.10 -14.83
N PRO A 332 -34.97 -7.62 -14.03
CA PRO A 332 -36.23 -7.07 -14.55
C PRO A 332 -36.00 -5.97 -15.60
N ARG A 333 -36.93 -5.84 -16.56
CA ARG A 333 -36.78 -4.93 -17.72
C ARG A 333 -36.89 -3.45 -17.32
N ASP A 334 -37.70 -3.19 -16.31
CA ASP A 334 -37.93 -1.93 -15.63
C ASP A 334 -36.73 -1.47 -14.78
N PHE A 335 -35.82 -2.37 -14.40
CA PHE A 335 -34.64 -1.98 -13.62
C PHE A 335 -33.68 -1.13 -14.47
N THR A 336 -33.49 0.11 -14.02
CA THR A 336 -32.47 1.06 -14.46
C THR A 336 -31.06 0.55 -14.13
N TRP A 337 -30.04 1.10 -14.81
CA TRP A 337 -28.63 0.75 -14.55
C TRP A 337 -28.26 0.95 -13.08
N ASP A 338 -28.77 2.01 -12.46
CA ASP A 338 -28.44 2.39 -11.09
C ASP A 338 -29.07 1.40 -10.08
N ARG A 339 -30.32 0.94 -10.32
CA ARG A 339 -30.94 -0.12 -9.51
C ARG A 339 -30.13 -1.42 -9.61
N ILE A 340 -29.74 -1.83 -10.82
CA ILE A 340 -28.97 -3.07 -11.02
C ILE A 340 -27.60 -2.99 -10.33
N ALA A 341 -26.90 -1.87 -10.46
CA ALA A 341 -25.62 -1.64 -9.80
C ALA A 341 -25.75 -1.72 -8.26
N ARG A 342 -26.77 -1.07 -7.67
CA ARG A 342 -27.03 -1.14 -6.22
C ARG A 342 -27.38 -2.54 -5.74
N GLU A 343 -28.24 -3.26 -6.46
CA GLU A 343 -28.58 -4.67 -6.15
C GLU A 343 -27.32 -5.55 -6.19
N LEU A 344 -26.51 -5.41 -7.23
CA LEU A 344 -25.27 -6.18 -7.41
C LEU A 344 -24.25 -5.88 -6.29
N PHE A 345 -24.04 -4.60 -5.95
CA PHE A 345 -23.16 -4.21 -4.84
C PHE A 345 -23.71 -4.70 -3.50
N GLY A 346 -25.03 -4.61 -3.27
CA GLY A 346 -25.70 -5.13 -2.08
C GLY A 346 -25.67 -6.67 -1.97
N MET A 347 -25.62 -7.40 -3.08
CA MET A 347 -25.36 -8.85 -3.07
C MET A 347 -23.91 -9.16 -2.74
N TYR A 348 -22.94 -8.47 -3.35
CA TYR A 348 -21.52 -8.59 -3.03
C TYR A 348 -21.21 -8.26 -1.55
N ASP A 349 -21.81 -7.20 -1.02
CA ASP A 349 -21.62 -6.81 0.39
C ASP A 349 -22.30 -7.78 1.36
N ARG A 350 -23.50 -8.28 1.05
CA ARG A 350 -24.12 -9.37 1.84
C ARG A 350 -23.26 -10.63 1.83
N ALA A 351 -22.77 -11.07 0.67
CA ALA A 351 -21.95 -12.27 0.55
C ALA A 351 -20.63 -12.14 1.33
N ARG A 352 -19.90 -11.03 1.17
CA ARG A 352 -18.62 -10.77 1.85
C ARG A 352 -18.78 -10.58 3.37
N LEU A 353 -19.90 -10.01 3.82
CA LEU A 353 -20.16 -9.78 5.25
C LEU A 353 -20.89 -10.94 5.94
N ALA A 354 -21.47 -11.91 5.21
CA ALA A 354 -22.25 -13.00 5.81
C ALA A 354 -21.44 -13.80 6.86
N GLU A 355 -20.18 -14.12 6.58
CA GLU A 355 -19.30 -14.82 7.52
C GLU A 355 -18.93 -13.93 8.74
N VAL A 356 -18.85 -12.62 8.53
CA VAL A 356 -18.58 -11.62 9.59
C VAL A 356 -19.79 -11.46 10.52
N TYR A 357 -21.00 -11.42 9.96
CA TYR A 357 -22.24 -11.44 10.74
C TYR A 357 -22.44 -12.76 11.49
N LYS A 358 -22.14 -13.91 10.87
CA LYS A 358 -22.18 -15.21 11.54
C LYS A 358 -21.24 -15.27 12.76
N LEU A 359 -20.00 -14.81 12.62
CA LEU A 359 -19.05 -14.70 13.74
C LEU A 359 -19.51 -13.69 14.82
N MET A 360 -20.17 -12.60 14.42
CA MET A 360 -20.77 -11.65 15.38
C MET A 360 -21.88 -12.32 16.19
N ASP A 361 -22.81 -13.02 15.54
CA ASP A 361 -23.95 -13.63 16.22
C ASP A 361 -23.53 -14.86 17.05
N GLU A 362 -22.50 -15.60 16.63
CA GLU A 362 -21.80 -16.58 17.48
C GLU A 362 -21.20 -15.92 18.73
N GLY A 363 -20.49 -14.80 18.58
CA GLY A 363 -19.93 -14.05 19.71
C GLY A 363 -21.00 -13.50 20.67
N VAL A 364 -22.15 -13.03 20.15
CA VAL A 364 -23.31 -12.61 20.95
C VAL A 364 -23.95 -13.80 21.66
N ALA A 365 -24.08 -14.96 21.01
CA ALA A 365 -24.56 -16.18 21.66
C ALA A 365 -23.63 -16.60 22.81
N HIS A 366 -22.31 -16.61 22.60
CA HIS A 366 -21.32 -16.87 23.66
C HIS A 366 -21.43 -15.84 24.80
N ALA A 367 -21.56 -14.55 24.50
CA ALA A 367 -21.74 -13.51 25.52
C ALA A 367 -23.05 -13.68 26.31
N SER A 368 -24.14 -14.07 25.67
CA SER A 368 -25.42 -14.37 26.34
C SER A 368 -25.31 -15.57 27.28
N ALA A 369 -24.51 -16.58 26.91
CA ALA A 369 -24.18 -17.75 27.70
C ALA A 369 -23.06 -17.53 28.74
N GLN A 370 -22.63 -16.28 28.97
CA GLN A 370 -21.55 -15.89 29.87
C GLN A 370 -20.17 -16.52 29.55
N LYS A 371 -20.01 -17.00 28.31
CA LYS A 371 -18.77 -17.59 27.76
C LYS A 371 -17.87 -16.48 27.21
N TRP A 372 -17.37 -15.64 28.11
CA TRP A 372 -16.73 -14.37 27.74
C TRP A 372 -15.41 -14.56 26.97
N ALA A 373 -14.69 -15.67 27.15
CA ALA A 373 -13.47 -15.94 26.39
C ALA A 373 -13.80 -16.19 24.92
N GLU A 374 -14.69 -17.15 24.67
CA GLU A 374 -15.15 -17.56 23.34
C GLU A 374 -15.86 -16.40 22.62
N ALA A 375 -16.61 -15.57 23.37
CA ALA A 375 -17.19 -14.33 22.85
C ALA A 375 -16.12 -13.34 22.38
N THR A 376 -15.09 -13.07 23.19
CA THR A 376 -14.01 -12.15 22.78
C THR A 376 -13.16 -12.68 21.63
N ASP A 377 -12.96 -14.00 21.54
CA ASP A 377 -12.24 -14.65 20.44
C ASP A 377 -13.05 -14.60 19.12
N ALA A 378 -14.38 -14.68 19.19
CA ALA A 378 -15.27 -14.48 18.05
C ALA A 378 -15.27 -13.01 17.59
N PHE A 379 -15.42 -12.07 18.53
CA PHE A 379 -15.37 -10.64 18.22
C PHE A 379 -14.00 -10.17 17.69
N ASP A 380 -12.89 -10.74 18.16
CA ASP A 380 -11.57 -10.46 17.61
C ASP A 380 -11.44 -10.92 16.15
N LYS A 381 -12.05 -12.04 15.75
CA LYS A 381 -12.13 -12.48 14.33
C LYS A 381 -12.99 -11.53 13.48
N VAL A 382 -14.09 -11.01 14.04
CA VAL A 382 -14.92 -9.98 13.38
C VAL A 382 -14.11 -8.71 13.15
N LEU A 383 -13.41 -8.22 14.18
CA LEU A 383 -12.60 -7.00 14.11
C LEU A 383 -11.37 -7.14 13.21
N ALA A 384 -10.75 -8.32 13.15
CA ALA A 384 -9.63 -8.60 12.24
C ALA A 384 -10.04 -8.53 10.76
N ARG A 385 -11.28 -8.93 10.43
CA ARG A 385 -11.84 -8.86 9.06
C ARG A 385 -12.49 -7.51 8.75
N SER A 386 -13.09 -6.86 9.75
CA SER A 386 -13.81 -5.60 9.61
C SER A 386 -13.55 -4.68 10.82
N PRO A 387 -12.42 -3.96 10.86
CA PRO A 387 -12.07 -3.08 11.99
C PRO A 387 -13.10 -1.99 12.27
N VAL A 388 -13.86 -1.58 11.26
CA VAL A 388 -14.90 -0.54 11.32
C VAL A 388 -16.32 -1.13 11.28
N PHE A 389 -16.50 -2.39 11.69
CA PHE A 389 -17.81 -3.06 11.73
C PHE A 389 -18.86 -2.24 12.53
N GLU A 390 -20.12 -2.25 12.10
CA GLU A 390 -21.17 -1.38 12.65
C GLU A 390 -21.57 -1.75 14.09
N ARG A 391 -21.80 -3.03 14.38
CA ARG A 391 -22.27 -3.53 15.69
C ARG A 391 -21.19 -3.58 16.79
N ARG A 392 -20.08 -2.83 16.66
CA ARG A 392 -18.96 -2.80 17.62
C ARG A 392 -19.36 -2.47 19.06
N LYS A 393 -20.43 -1.70 19.26
CA LYS A 393 -20.97 -1.34 20.58
C LYS A 393 -21.47 -2.56 21.38
N GLU A 394 -22.05 -3.55 20.72
CA GLU A 394 -22.55 -4.79 21.37
C GLU A 394 -21.41 -5.60 21.99
N MET A 395 -20.22 -5.57 21.37
CA MET A 395 -19.04 -6.31 21.83
C MET A 395 -18.47 -5.79 23.17
N VAL A 396 -18.65 -4.50 23.45
CA VAL A 396 -18.00 -3.78 24.58
C VAL A 396 -18.26 -4.50 25.91
N LYS A 397 -19.50 -4.93 26.16
CA LYS A 397 -19.88 -5.63 27.40
C LYS A 397 -19.07 -6.92 27.61
N ALA A 398 -18.90 -7.73 26.56
CA ALA A 398 -18.17 -8.99 26.67
C ALA A 398 -16.68 -8.77 26.98
N TYR A 399 -16.04 -7.77 26.36
CA TYR A 399 -14.66 -7.40 26.70
C TYR A 399 -14.55 -6.89 28.16
N VAL A 400 -15.50 -6.08 28.65
CA VAL A 400 -15.48 -5.60 30.06
C VAL A 400 -15.62 -6.76 31.06
N GLU A 401 -16.57 -7.68 30.86
CA GLU A 401 -16.70 -8.85 31.75
C GLU A 401 -15.50 -9.81 31.63
N ARG A 402 -14.93 -9.95 30.41
CA ARG A 402 -13.69 -10.71 30.18
C ARG A 402 -12.50 -10.11 30.93
N ALA A 403 -12.36 -8.78 30.95
CA ALA A 403 -11.31 -8.11 31.70
C ALA A 403 -11.45 -8.36 33.22
N ARG A 404 -12.67 -8.28 33.78
CA ARG A 404 -12.92 -8.60 35.19
C ARG A 404 -12.55 -10.05 35.56
N GLN A 405 -12.77 -11.00 34.65
CA GLN A 405 -12.32 -12.40 34.85
C GLN A 405 -10.80 -12.56 34.78
N LEU A 406 -10.10 -11.68 34.06
CA LEU A 406 -8.64 -11.69 33.94
C LEU A 406 -7.96 -10.92 35.08
N GLU A 407 -8.59 -9.88 35.64
CA GLU A 407 -8.01 -8.98 36.64
C GLU A 407 -7.30 -9.71 37.80
N ALA A 408 -7.91 -10.75 38.34
CA ALA A 408 -7.37 -11.55 39.46
C ALA A 408 -6.35 -12.65 39.05
N LYS A 409 -6.01 -12.75 37.77
CA LYS A 409 -5.11 -13.80 37.21
C LYS A 409 -3.96 -13.22 36.39
N ASP A 410 -4.26 -12.22 35.58
CA ASP A 410 -3.35 -11.46 34.73
C ASP A 410 -3.93 -10.03 34.56
N PRO A 411 -3.53 -9.08 35.43
CA PRO A 411 -4.01 -7.69 35.34
C PRO A 411 -3.48 -6.97 34.09
N ALA A 412 -2.39 -7.43 33.46
CA ALA A 412 -1.87 -6.84 32.23
C ALA A 412 -2.75 -7.21 31.02
N ALA A 413 -3.19 -8.47 30.92
CA ALA A 413 -4.17 -8.90 29.93
C ALA A 413 -5.53 -8.22 30.14
N ALA A 414 -5.99 -8.07 31.40
CA ALA A 414 -7.22 -7.34 31.71
C ALA A 414 -7.19 -5.88 31.22
N LEU A 415 -6.06 -5.19 31.44
CA LEU A 415 -5.81 -3.81 31.01
C LEU A 415 -5.84 -3.65 29.48
N GLU A 416 -5.22 -4.57 28.72
CA GLU A 416 -5.27 -4.52 27.25
C GLU A 416 -6.67 -4.81 26.70
N VAL A 417 -7.42 -5.70 27.36
CA VAL A 417 -8.83 -5.96 27.01
C VAL A 417 -9.71 -4.73 27.27
N LEU A 418 -9.54 -4.01 28.39
CA LEU A 418 -10.25 -2.74 28.64
C LEU A 418 -9.86 -1.65 27.63
N ARG A 419 -8.56 -1.52 27.30
CA ARG A 419 -8.09 -0.61 26.24
C ARG A 419 -8.68 -0.97 24.86
N LYS A 420 -9.01 -2.24 24.59
CA LYS A 420 -9.76 -2.65 23.40
C LYS A 420 -11.24 -2.24 23.51
N ALA A 421 -11.89 -2.51 24.64
CA ALA A 421 -13.29 -2.13 24.89
C ALA A 421 -13.54 -0.61 24.73
N LEU A 422 -12.66 0.22 25.31
CA LEU A 422 -12.74 1.68 25.20
C LEU A 422 -12.56 2.18 23.75
N ARG A 423 -11.72 1.53 22.94
CA ARG A 423 -11.57 1.84 21.51
C ARG A 423 -12.81 1.49 20.67
N LEU A 424 -13.66 0.58 21.13
CA LEU A 424 -14.87 0.17 20.41
C LEU A 424 -16.04 1.15 20.60
N ASP A 425 -16.17 1.76 21.80
CA ASP A 425 -17.11 2.86 22.04
C ASP A 425 -16.55 3.94 22.99
N PRO A 426 -15.69 4.86 22.49
CA PRO A 426 -15.06 5.90 23.31
C PRO A 426 -16.04 6.90 23.95
N LYS A 427 -17.30 6.94 23.47
CA LYS A 427 -18.35 7.87 23.94
C LYS A 427 -19.57 7.14 24.54
N GLY A 428 -19.46 5.84 24.80
CA GLY A 428 -20.52 5.07 25.46
C GLY A 428 -20.66 5.42 26.94
N GLU A 429 -21.83 5.14 27.53
CA GLU A 429 -22.13 5.45 28.93
C GLU A 429 -21.14 4.84 29.93
N GLY A 430 -20.52 3.71 29.56
CA GLY A 430 -19.48 3.04 30.34
C GLY A 430 -18.05 3.57 30.15
N SER A 431 -17.79 4.54 29.24
CA SER A 431 -16.41 4.92 28.88
C SER A 431 -15.60 5.43 30.07
N LYS A 432 -16.16 6.34 30.87
CA LYS A 432 -15.54 6.84 32.11
C LYS A 432 -15.19 5.72 33.09
N LYS A 433 -16.06 4.71 33.23
CA LYS A 433 -15.79 3.57 34.12
C LYS A 433 -14.65 2.70 33.61
N MET A 434 -14.60 2.47 32.30
CA MET A 434 -13.45 1.79 31.66
C MET A 434 -12.16 2.61 31.80
N GLU A 435 -12.21 3.94 31.67
CA GLU A 435 -11.05 4.82 31.88
C GLU A 435 -10.55 4.80 33.33
N ALA A 436 -11.45 4.77 34.32
CA ALA A 436 -11.12 4.62 35.73
C ALA A 436 -10.54 3.22 36.05
N ASP A 437 -11.13 2.14 35.53
CA ASP A 437 -10.60 0.78 35.66
C ASP A 437 -9.21 0.64 34.99
N ILE A 438 -8.98 1.24 33.81
CA ILE A 438 -7.67 1.26 33.15
C ILE A 438 -6.65 2.01 34.02
N ALA A 439 -6.97 3.22 34.50
CA ALA A 439 -6.06 4.02 35.32
C ALA A 439 -5.75 3.33 36.67
N TYR A 440 -6.72 2.60 37.24
CA TYR A 440 -6.50 1.73 38.39
C TYR A 440 -5.49 0.61 38.11
N LEU A 441 -5.69 -0.16 37.03
CA LEU A 441 -4.77 -1.26 36.68
C LEU A 441 -3.37 -0.76 36.26
N GLU A 442 -3.27 0.41 35.63
CA GLU A 442 -1.99 1.08 35.37
C GLU A 442 -1.26 1.42 36.68
N GLY A 443 -1.99 1.87 37.71
CA GLY A 443 -1.45 2.10 39.06
C GLY A 443 -0.94 0.81 39.73
N ILE A 444 -1.75 -0.25 39.73
CA ILE A 444 -1.35 -1.56 40.29
C ILE A 444 -0.11 -2.11 39.57
N ALA A 445 -0.10 -2.09 38.24
CA ALA A 445 1.04 -2.57 37.45
C ALA A 445 2.34 -1.76 37.64
N LEU A 446 2.26 -0.53 38.15
CA LEU A 446 3.42 0.28 38.56
C LEU A 446 3.88 -0.04 39.99
N ILE A 447 2.96 -0.38 40.89
CA ILE A 447 3.25 -0.87 42.24
C ILE A 447 4.00 -2.21 42.16
N ASP A 448 3.51 -3.16 41.37
CA ASP A 448 4.11 -4.49 41.17
C ASP A 448 5.53 -4.42 40.58
N LYS A 449 5.78 -3.44 39.69
CA LYS A 449 7.11 -3.15 39.13
C LYS A 449 8.06 -2.48 40.12
N GLY A 450 7.61 -2.16 41.32
CA GLY A 450 8.41 -1.47 42.35
C GLY A 450 8.59 0.02 42.09
N THR A 451 7.82 0.61 41.17
CA THR A 451 7.83 2.04 40.82
C THR A 451 6.48 2.71 41.19
N PRO A 452 6.08 2.73 42.47
CA PRO A 452 4.75 3.15 42.88
C PRO A 452 4.49 4.65 42.69
N ASP A 453 3.64 4.95 41.71
CA ASP A 453 3.07 6.27 41.46
C ASP A 453 1.64 6.37 42.01
N LYS A 454 1.27 7.54 42.53
CA LYS A 454 -0.10 7.88 42.93
C LYS A 454 -0.96 8.33 41.76
N PHE A 455 -0.37 8.94 40.73
CA PHE A 455 -1.11 9.69 39.71
C PHE A 455 -2.17 8.85 38.95
N PRO A 456 -1.93 7.57 38.57
CA PRO A 456 -2.98 6.75 37.96
C PRO A 456 -4.14 6.46 38.92
N LEU A 457 -3.85 6.26 40.21
CA LEU A 457 -4.86 5.98 41.22
C LEU A 457 -5.70 7.22 41.58
N THR A 458 -5.09 8.42 41.64
CA THR A 458 -5.86 9.66 41.82
C THR A 458 -6.71 9.95 40.59
N LYS A 459 -6.15 9.80 39.39
CA LYS A 459 -6.89 9.93 38.13
C LYS A 459 -8.09 8.97 38.04
N ALA A 460 -7.97 7.73 38.51
CA ALA A 460 -9.09 6.78 38.57
C ALA A 460 -10.25 7.31 39.44
N ILE A 461 -9.94 7.93 40.58
CA ILE A 461 -10.92 8.50 41.52
C ILE A 461 -11.50 9.83 41.00
N GLU A 462 -10.72 10.62 40.26
CA GLU A 462 -11.18 11.84 39.58
C GLU A 462 -12.19 11.54 38.46
N ILE A 463 -11.99 10.42 37.74
CA ILE A 463 -12.88 9.99 36.65
C ILE A 463 -14.14 9.26 37.18
N ASP A 464 -13.98 8.38 38.17
CA ASP A 464 -15.11 7.76 38.89
C ASP A 464 -14.92 7.89 40.43
N PRO A 465 -15.53 8.90 41.07
CA PRO A 465 -15.50 9.09 42.52
C PRO A 465 -16.09 7.92 43.34
N THR A 466 -16.73 6.94 42.71
CA THR A 466 -17.25 5.71 43.36
C THR A 466 -16.28 4.52 43.26
N HIS A 467 -15.08 4.68 42.68
CA HIS A 467 -14.11 3.59 42.49
C HIS A 467 -13.36 3.21 43.79
N GLU A 468 -14.05 2.45 44.65
CA GLU A 468 -13.55 2.02 45.96
C GLU A 468 -12.22 1.25 45.92
N ARG A 469 -11.92 0.55 44.81
CA ARG A 469 -10.66 -0.21 44.66
C ARG A 469 -9.44 0.72 44.57
N ALA A 470 -9.54 1.80 43.80
CA ALA A 470 -8.48 2.80 43.70
C ALA A 470 -8.28 3.54 45.04
N LYS A 471 -9.36 3.87 45.76
CA LYS A 471 -9.27 4.49 47.11
C LYS A 471 -8.48 3.63 48.10
N ARG A 472 -8.74 2.31 48.11
CA ARG A 472 -8.02 1.36 48.97
C ARG A 472 -6.55 1.24 48.60
N ALA A 473 -6.24 1.01 47.32
CA ALA A 473 -4.86 0.91 46.84
C ALA A 473 -4.05 2.20 47.10
N LEU A 474 -4.66 3.38 46.95
CA LEU A 474 -4.04 4.67 47.26
C LEU A 474 -3.75 4.81 48.77
N ALA A 475 -4.71 4.46 49.63
CA ALA A 475 -4.53 4.50 51.08
C ALA A 475 -3.51 3.47 51.60
N GLU A 476 -3.39 2.31 50.94
CA GLU A 476 -2.35 1.31 51.21
C GLU A 476 -0.96 1.82 50.79
N LEU A 477 -0.86 2.46 49.62
CA LEU A 477 0.38 3.10 49.16
C LEU A 477 0.88 4.18 50.12
N GLU A 478 -0.04 4.96 50.67
CA GLU A 478 0.26 6.00 51.64
C GLU A 478 0.73 5.44 52.99
N ARG A 479 0.16 4.31 53.44
CA ARG A 479 0.62 3.59 54.64
C ARG A 479 1.98 2.94 54.44
N GLU A 480 2.23 2.27 53.30
CA GLU A 480 3.53 1.66 52.98
C GLU A 480 4.68 2.69 53.01
N ARG A 481 4.46 3.90 52.48
CA ARG A 481 5.49 4.97 52.48
C ARG A 481 5.90 5.43 53.88
N VAL A 482 5.11 5.17 54.93
CA VAL A 482 5.47 5.50 56.33
C VAL A 482 6.49 4.51 56.91
N VAL A 483 6.66 3.33 56.31
CA VAL A 483 7.69 2.36 56.70
C VAL A 483 8.91 2.45 55.76
N PRO A 484 10.01 3.12 56.14
CA PRO A 484 11.21 3.16 55.30
C PRO A 484 11.75 1.74 55.10
N LYS A 485 11.68 1.23 53.86
CA LYS A 485 12.06 -0.15 53.51
C LYS A 485 13.52 -0.43 53.90
N LYS A 486 13.72 -1.20 54.98
CA LYS A 486 15.01 -1.64 55.57
C LYS A 486 15.86 -2.56 54.64
N SER A 487 15.69 -2.49 53.33
CA SER A 487 16.29 -3.40 52.34
C SER A 487 17.74 -3.04 51.97
N PHE A 488 18.10 -1.76 51.91
CA PHE A 488 19.47 -1.33 51.57
C PHE A 488 20.53 -1.88 52.53
N LEU A 489 20.21 -1.96 53.83
CA LEU A 489 21.13 -2.47 54.85
C LEU A 489 21.56 -3.92 54.58
N LYS A 490 20.64 -4.79 54.12
CA LYS A 490 20.94 -6.20 53.83
C LYS A 490 21.90 -6.37 52.64
N ARG A 491 21.82 -5.50 51.62
CA ARG A 491 22.76 -5.53 50.48
C ARG A 491 24.18 -5.11 50.89
N TYR A 492 24.30 -4.09 51.75
CA TYR A 492 25.61 -3.68 52.29
C TYR A 492 26.21 -4.72 53.24
N ILE A 493 25.41 -5.37 54.09
CA ILE A 493 25.88 -6.45 54.98
C ILE A 493 26.39 -7.65 54.16
N ALA A 494 25.70 -8.04 53.07
CA ALA A 494 26.16 -9.10 52.19
C ALA A 494 27.48 -8.76 51.48
N ALA A 495 27.62 -7.54 50.95
CA ALA A 495 28.86 -7.08 50.32
C ALA A 495 30.03 -7.00 51.32
N GLY A 496 29.79 -6.50 52.54
CA GLY A 496 30.78 -6.46 53.61
C GLY A 496 31.26 -7.85 54.05
N GLY A 497 30.36 -8.83 54.12
CA GLY A 497 30.69 -10.21 54.43
C GLY A 497 31.66 -10.86 53.43
N VAL A 498 31.44 -10.63 52.12
CA VAL A 498 32.34 -11.13 51.06
C VAL A 498 33.72 -10.46 51.15
N GLY A 499 33.77 -9.14 51.38
CA GLY A 499 35.03 -8.43 51.57
C GLY A 499 35.83 -8.92 52.78
N PHE A 500 35.16 -9.18 53.91
CA PHE A 500 35.80 -9.68 55.13
C PHE A 500 36.34 -11.11 54.96
N ALA A 501 35.59 -11.99 54.28
CA ALA A 501 36.03 -13.35 53.97
C ALA A 501 37.29 -13.37 53.10
N ALA A 502 37.39 -12.49 52.10
CA ALA A 502 38.57 -12.37 51.23
C ALA A 502 39.83 -11.97 52.01
N ILE A 503 39.70 -11.05 52.98
CA ILE A 503 40.81 -10.62 53.85
C ILE A 503 41.30 -11.78 54.74
N ILE A 504 40.38 -12.56 55.33
CA ILE A 504 40.72 -13.74 56.14
C ILE A 504 41.48 -14.78 55.29
N ALA A 505 41.03 -15.05 54.06
CA ALA A 505 41.69 -15.99 53.15
C ALA A 505 43.13 -15.55 52.81
N MET A 506 43.36 -14.25 52.61
CA MET A 506 44.69 -13.71 52.33
C MET A 506 45.63 -13.86 53.55
N ILE A 507 45.13 -13.60 54.76
CA ILE A 507 45.89 -13.77 56.01
C ILE A 507 46.24 -15.25 56.27
N ALA A 508 45.35 -16.18 55.90
CA ALA A 508 45.61 -17.61 56.03
C ALA A 508 46.77 -18.09 55.12
N LEU A 509 46.80 -17.64 53.86
CA LEU A 509 47.84 -18.03 52.90
C LEU A 509 49.24 -17.55 53.31
N VAL A 510 49.37 -16.35 53.88
CA VAL A 510 50.67 -15.77 54.30
C VAL A 510 51.34 -16.56 55.45
N ARG A 511 50.60 -17.38 56.21
CA ARG A 511 51.16 -18.16 57.34
C ARG A 511 51.70 -19.56 56.99
N ILE A 512 51.52 -20.05 55.75
CA ILE A 512 51.94 -21.41 55.38
C ILE A 512 53.42 -21.43 54.94
N LYS A 513 54.31 -21.74 55.91
CA LYS A 513 55.76 -21.86 55.69
C LYS A 513 56.10 -23.11 54.86
N PRO A 514 56.97 -23.05 53.83
CA PRO A 514 57.13 -24.13 52.86
C PRO A 514 57.86 -25.37 53.40
N ARG A 515 57.43 -26.55 52.95
CA ARG A 515 58.14 -27.84 53.13
C ARG A 515 58.76 -28.31 51.81
N LYS A 516 59.93 -28.96 51.89
CA LYS A 516 60.70 -29.47 50.75
C LYS A 516 60.27 -30.89 50.35
N GLY A 517 60.27 -31.17 49.04
CA GLY A 517 60.93 -32.36 48.49
C GLY A 517 60.10 -33.59 48.07
N ALA A 518 59.68 -33.63 46.81
CA ALA A 518 59.60 -34.80 45.90
C ALA A 518 59.39 -34.21 44.47
N LYS A 519 60.09 -34.55 43.37
CA LYS A 519 60.40 -35.84 42.70
C LYS A 519 59.13 -36.65 42.34
N GLU A 520 58.91 -37.14 41.11
CA GLU A 520 59.61 -36.94 39.81
C GLU A 520 58.69 -37.44 38.65
N LYS A 521 59.12 -37.25 37.39
CA LYS A 521 58.45 -37.56 36.09
C LYS A 521 57.53 -36.42 35.59
N VAL A 522 57.91 -35.61 34.61
CA VAL A 522 58.44 -35.85 33.23
C VAL A 522 57.34 -36.33 32.28
N GLY A 523 56.97 -35.46 31.34
CA GLY A 523 55.92 -35.63 30.34
C GLY A 523 55.64 -34.28 29.66
N ALA A 524 56.46 -33.92 28.67
CA ALA A 524 56.47 -32.62 27.98
C ALA A 524 57.21 -32.75 26.63
N PRO A 525 57.12 -31.76 25.71
CA PRO A 525 56.27 -30.55 25.69
C PRO A 525 54.98 -30.81 24.86
N THR A 526 54.34 -29.97 24.02
CA THR A 526 54.57 -28.65 23.38
C THR A 526 53.20 -28.12 22.85
N GLU A 527 52.92 -26.87 22.45
CA GLU A 527 53.75 -25.64 22.37
C GLU A 527 52.95 -24.31 22.61
N SER A 528 52.18 -23.85 21.61
CA SER A 528 51.85 -22.45 21.28
C SER A 528 50.55 -22.36 20.46
N SER A 529 49.83 -21.23 20.31
CA SER A 529 49.82 -19.94 21.02
C SER A 529 48.66 -19.05 20.58
N SER A 530 48.23 -18.12 21.44
CA SER A 530 47.76 -16.75 21.10
C SER A 530 46.49 -16.54 20.26
N SER A 531 46.04 -15.26 20.23
CA SER A 531 45.05 -14.62 19.32
C SER A 531 43.69 -15.31 19.15
N ALA A 532 42.56 -14.73 19.61
CA ALA A 532 41.91 -13.50 19.11
C ALA A 532 41.23 -13.70 17.72
N PRO A 533 40.10 -13.01 17.44
CA PRO A 533 39.09 -13.51 16.49
C PRO A 533 39.39 -13.22 15.02
N ASN A 534 38.71 -13.96 14.14
CA ASN A 534 38.62 -13.72 12.69
C ASN A 534 37.18 -14.01 12.20
N PRO A 535 36.78 -13.60 10.97
CA PRO A 535 35.47 -12.99 10.77
C PRO A 535 34.64 -13.67 9.65
N GLU A 536 33.72 -12.90 9.05
CA GLU A 536 32.86 -13.27 7.92
C GLU A 536 33.62 -13.89 6.73
N SER A 537 33.01 -14.86 6.04
CA SER A 537 33.08 -14.97 4.57
C SER A 537 32.06 -15.96 3.98
N ASN A 538 31.71 -15.74 2.71
CA ASN A 538 30.61 -16.38 1.99
C ASN A 538 30.91 -17.79 1.45
N SER A 539 29.89 -18.66 1.44
CA SER A 539 29.45 -19.46 0.27
C SER A 539 28.10 -20.14 0.62
N ALA A 540 27.01 -20.13 -0.16
CA ALA A 540 26.75 -20.23 -1.61
C ALA A 540 26.51 -21.67 -2.11
N SER A 541 25.54 -21.82 -3.04
CA SER A 541 25.22 -23.00 -3.86
C SER A 541 24.27 -24.10 -3.32
N SER A 542 22.96 -23.85 -3.44
CA SER A 542 22.00 -24.72 -4.18
C SER A 542 20.85 -23.81 -4.67
N ARG A 543 20.26 -23.90 -5.86
CA ARG A 543 20.27 -24.86 -6.98
C ARG A 543 19.54 -26.19 -6.72
N GLY A 544 18.22 -26.14 -6.91
CA GLY A 544 17.38 -27.27 -7.28
C GLY A 544 16.71 -26.98 -8.63
N GLU A 545 16.67 -27.98 -9.51
CA GLU A 545 15.97 -28.01 -10.80
C GLU A 545 15.18 -29.33 -10.86
N GLY A 546 14.00 -29.34 -11.49
CA GLY A 546 13.06 -30.48 -11.54
C GLY A 546 11.84 -30.27 -10.63
N GLU A 547 10.60 -30.49 -11.08
CA GLU A 547 10.11 -30.95 -12.40
C GLU A 547 9.28 -29.87 -13.13
#